data_AF-A0A963RV89-F1
#
_entry.id   AF-A0A963RV89-F1
#
_cell.length_a   1.000
_cell.length_b   1.000
_cell.length_c   1.000
_cell.angle_alpha   90.00
_cell.angle_beta   90.00
_cell.angle_gamma   90.00
#
_symmetry.space_group_name_H-M   'P 1'
#
loop_
_entity.id
_entity.type
_entity.pdbx_description
1 polymer ?
#
loop_
_entity_poly.entity_id
_entity_poly.type
_entity_poly.pdbx_seq_one_letter_code
_entity_poly.pdbx_strand_id
1 'polypeptide(L)' 'MDTLDELKSTGLKATLPRLKILEVFQKSEQRHMTAEDVFKLLLAEGA' A
#
# COMPACT_ATOMS: atom_id res chain seq x y z
N MET A 1 0.51 15.83 -1.51
CA MET A 1 0.87 15.58 -0.10
C MET A 1 1.74 14.35 -0.10
N ASP A 2 2.88 14.37 0.59
CA ASP A 2 3.85 13.27 0.52
C ASP A 2 3.33 12.06 1.31
N THR A 3 3.21 10.89 0.67
CA THR A 3 2.72 9.64 1.31
C THR A 3 3.54 9.26 2.55
N LEU A 4 4.81 9.67 2.56
CA LEU A 4 5.72 9.53 3.70
C LEU A 4 5.27 10.35 4.91
N ASP A 5 4.81 11.57 4.68
CA ASP A 5 4.40 12.49 5.75
C ASP A 5 3.02 12.13 6.27
N GLU A 6 2.13 11.64 5.40
CA GLU A 6 0.85 11.04 5.81
C GLU A 6 1.10 9.85 6.76
N LEU A 7 2.01 8.94 6.41
CA LEU A 7 2.31 7.80 7.27
C LEU A 7 2.85 8.23 8.65
N LYS A 8 3.81 9.16 8.67
CA LYS A 8 4.35 9.69 9.93
C LYS A 8 3.28 10.37 10.77
N SER A 9 2.39 11.14 10.14
CA SER A 9 1.31 11.86 10.83
C SER A 9 0.31 10.92 11.52
N THR A 10 0.18 9.69 11.03
CA THR A 10 -0.65 8.64 11.65
C THR A 10 0.07 7.84 12.75
N GLY A 11 1.32 8.19 13.07
CA GLY A 11 2.14 7.44 14.04
C GLY A 11 2.72 6.14 13.49
N LEU A 12 2.61 5.91 12.18
CA LEU A 12 3.14 4.72 11.52
C LEU A 12 4.53 5.02 10.93
N LYS A 13 5.52 4.21 11.33
CA LYS A 13 6.85 4.28 10.71
C LYS A 13 6.76 4.04 9.20
N ALA A 14 7.30 4.96 8.39
CA ALA A 14 7.48 4.79 6.96
C ALA A 14 8.48 3.66 6.66
N THR A 15 7.95 2.52 6.24
CA THR A 15 8.75 1.36 5.80
C THR A 15 8.39 1.03 4.35
N LEU A 16 9.34 0.43 3.62
CA LEU A 16 9.11 0.06 2.22
C LEU A 16 7.88 -0.84 2.02
N PRO A 17 7.62 -1.89 2.86
CA PRO A 17 6.42 -2.69 2.71
C PRO A 17 5.11 -1.91 2.87
N ARG A 18 5.05 -0.93 3.79
CA ARG A 18 3.84 -0.11 4.00
C ARG A 18 3.57 0.82 2.83
N LEU A 19 4.62 1.38 2.23
CA LEU A 19 4.50 2.22 1.05
C LEU A 19 4.03 1.41 -0.15
N LYS A 20 4.60 0.22 -0.39
CA LYS A 20 4.15 -0.70 -1.45
C LYS A 20 2.66 -1.03 -1.32
N ILE A 21 2.20 -1.40 -0.13
CA ILE A 21 0.78 -1.72 0.10
C ILE A 21 -0.11 -0.49 -0.14
N LEU A 22 0.31 0.71 0.29
CA LEU A 22 -0.47 1.92 0.04
C LEU A 22 -0.55 2.27 -1.45
N GLU A 23 0.52 2.07 -2.20
CA GLU A 23 0.50 2.27 -3.65
C GLU A 23 -0.51 1.34 -4.34
N VAL A 24 -0.63 0.08 -3.89
CA VAL A 24 -1.65 -0.86 -4.40
C VAL A 24 -3.05 -0.25 -4.24
N PHE A 25 -3.36 0.29 -3.06
CA PHE A 25 -4.68 0.89 -2.81
C PHE A 25 -4.90 2.21 -3.57
N GLN A 26 -3.85 3.01 -3.78
CA GLN A 26 -3.95 4.28 -4.50
C GLN A 26 -4.12 4.10 -6.01
N LYS A 27 -3.52 3.04 -6.58
CA LYS A 27 -3.56 2.74 -8.03
C LYS A 27 -4.74 1.84 -8.42
N SER A 28 -5.25 1.03 -7.49
CA SER A 28 -6.34 0.09 -7.76
C SER A 28 -7.67 0.82 -8.04
N GLU A 29 -8.33 0.45 -9.13
CA GLU A 29 -9.72 0.87 -9.39
C GLU A 29 -10.71 0.16 -8.45
N GLN A 30 -10.32 -1.00 -7.90
CA GLN A 30 -11.15 -1.77 -6.98
C GLN A 30 -11.10 -1.16 -5.56
N ARG A 31 -12.23 -0.63 -5.10
CA ARG A 31 -12.36 0.05 -3.79
C ARG A 31 -12.15 -0.85 -2.56
N HIS A 32 -12.46 -2.14 -2.66
CA HIS A 32 -12.40 -3.08 -1.53
C HIS A 32 -11.65 -4.32 -1.93
N MET A 33 -10.66 -4.71 -1.12
CA MET A 33 -9.77 -5.82 -1.42
C MET A 33 -9.57 -6.62 -0.14
N THR A 34 -9.54 -7.94 -0.26
CA THR A 34 -9.11 -8.78 0.85
C THR A 34 -7.59 -8.71 1.00
N ALA A 35 -7.06 -9.15 2.14
CA ALA A 35 -5.61 -9.28 2.30
C ALA A 35 -4.98 -10.21 1.26
N GLU A 36 -5.70 -11.27 0.88
CA GLU A 36 -5.29 -12.22 -0.15
C GLU A 36 -5.20 -11.54 -1.54
N ASP A 37 -6.14 -10.66 -1.87
CA ASP A 37 -6.13 -9.93 -3.15
C ASP A 37 -4.92 -8.99 -3.24
N VAL A 38 -4.63 -8.26 -2.16
CA VAL A 38 -3.45 -7.38 -2.07
C VAL A 38 -2.16 -8.19 -2.21
N PHE A 39 -2.08 -9.34 -1.54
CA PHE A 39 -0.93 -10.23 -1.64
C PHE A 39 -0.71 -10.74 -3.06
N LYS A 40 -1.77 -11.22 -3.74
CA LYS A 40 -1.69 -11.70 -5.13
C LYS A 40 -1.25 -10.63 -6.11
N LEU A 41 -1.70 -9.39 -5.93
CA LEU A 41 -1.29 -8.28 -6.78
C LEU A 41 0.18 -7.93 -6.60
N LEU A 42 0.65 -7.85 -5.35
CA LEU A 42 2.08 -7.64 -5.06
C LEU A 42 2.93 -8.78 -5.64
N LEU A 43 2.46 -10.03 -5.53
CA LEU A 43 3.16 -11.18 -6.11
C LEU A 43 3.24 -11.08 -7.64
N ALA A 44 2.17 -10.63 -8.30
CA ALA A 44 2.12 -10.44 -9.75
C ALA A 44 3.05 -9.31 -10.24
N GLU A 45 3.27 -8.28 -9.41
CA GLU A 45 4.22 -7.19 -9.68
C GLU A 45 5.69 -7.59 -9.42
N GLY A 46 5.95 -8.80 -8.88
CA GLY A 46 7.29 -9.25 -8.51
C GLY A 46 7.85 -8.55 -7.27
N ALA A 47 6.97 -8.13 -6.36
CA ALA A 47 7.28 -7.28 -5.22
C ALA A 47 7.85 -8.02 -4.00
#